data_AF-A0A1Y1MDN2-F1
#
_entry.id   AF-A0A1Y1MDN2-F1
#
_cell.length_a   1.000
_cell.length_b   1.000
_cell.length_c   1.000
_cell.angle_alpha   90.00
_cell.angle_beta   90.00
_cell.angle_gamma   90.00
#
_symmetry.space_group_name_H-M   'P 1'
#
loop_
_entity.id
_entity.type
_entity.pdbx_description
1 polymer ?
#
loop_
_entity_poly.entity_id
_entity_poly.type
_entity_poly.pdbx_seq_one_letter_code
_entity_poly.pdbx_strand_id
1 'polypeptide(L)'
;MPCTKCNTEFTLLTWKIKCSDCEMYYCTKCLRKTQGVLYCDKCVVLNKRPPEREKLMELRSKDLQDYLNKNHISTHGLVEKSELVELFYRRAIPAGNKKNQSRLASVLSGSVPNIAAQGQDQINQLKSNINNMRS
;
A
#
# COMPACT_ATOMS: atom_id res chain seq x y z
N MET A 1 6.58 -3.44 18.26
CA MET A 1 6.32 -2.09 17.71
C MET A 1 4.87 -2.06 17.23
N PRO A 2 4.00 -1.26 17.87
CA PRO A 2 2.57 -1.18 17.55
C PRO A 2 2.26 -0.33 16.31
N CYS A 3 0.98 -0.28 15.91
CA CYS A 3 0.52 0.57 14.81
C CYS A 3 0.82 2.06 15.08
N THR A 4 1.48 2.74 14.13
CA THR A 4 1.87 4.16 14.31
C THR A 4 0.69 5.13 14.46
N LYS A 5 -0.53 4.75 14.04
CA LYS A 5 -1.73 5.60 14.19
C LYS A 5 -2.52 5.31 15.46
N CYS A 6 -2.93 4.06 15.67
CA CYS A 6 -3.84 3.68 16.76
C CYS A 6 -3.13 3.03 17.95
N ASN A 7 -1.81 2.87 17.89
CA ASN A 7 -0.95 2.28 18.93
C ASN A 7 -1.37 0.86 19.37
N THR A 8 -2.22 0.18 18.60
CA THR A 8 -2.62 -1.20 18.87
C THR A 8 -1.49 -2.16 18.57
N GLU A 9 -1.34 -3.17 19.42
CA GLU A 9 -0.43 -4.29 19.22
C GLU A 9 -0.82 -5.11 17.98
N PHE A 10 0.20 -5.61 17.27
CA PHE A 10 -0.01 -6.52 16.15
C PHE A 10 -0.19 -7.94 16.69
N THR A 11 -1.33 -8.55 16.41
CA THR A 11 -1.69 -9.92 16.76
C THR A 11 -1.92 -10.74 15.50
N LEU A 12 -2.23 -12.03 15.63
CA LEU A 12 -2.54 -12.90 14.49
C LEU A 12 -3.72 -12.40 13.63
N LEU A 13 -4.61 -11.58 14.19
CA LEU A 13 -5.75 -10.99 13.50
C LEU A 13 -5.44 -9.58 12.93
N THR A 14 -4.42 -8.90 13.47
CA THR A 14 -4.02 -7.55 13.05
C THR A 14 -2.66 -7.60 12.38
N TRP A 15 -2.69 -7.88 11.07
CA TRP A 15 -1.52 -7.94 10.23
C TRP A 15 -0.73 -6.63 10.25
N LYS A 16 0.58 -6.76 10.43
CA LYS A 16 1.54 -5.66 10.38
C LYS A 16 1.87 -5.33 8.92
N ILE A 17 1.46 -4.16 8.46
CA ILE A 17 1.62 -3.75 7.05
C ILE A 17 2.38 -2.43 6.96
N LYS A 18 3.29 -2.31 5.99
CA LYS A 18 4.10 -1.12 5.74
C LYS A 18 3.38 -0.16 4.78
N CYS A 19 3.34 1.13 5.09
CA CYS A 19 2.86 2.16 4.17
C CYS A 19 3.90 2.38 3.05
N SER A 20 3.47 2.45 1.79
CA SER A 20 4.37 2.59 0.64
C SER A 20 5.12 3.91 0.58
N ASP A 21 4.67 4.94 1.29
CA ASP A 21 5.34 6.25 1.31
C ASP A 21 6.13 6.57 2.55
N CYS A 22 5.49 6.56 3.71
CA CYS A 22 6.19 6.90 4.95
C CYS A 22 6.99 5.74 5.51
N GLU A 23 6.85 4.52 4.95
CA GLU A 23 7.58 3.32 5.35
C GLU A 23 7.37 2.85 6.80
N MET A 24 6.40 3.46 7.49
CA MET A 24 5.99 3.08 8.84
C MET A 24 4.98 1.93 8.83
N TYR A 25 4.84 1.26 9.97
CA TYR A 25 3.96 0.11 10.14
C TYR A 25 2.58 0.49 10.70
N TYR A 26 1.54 -0.03 10.07
CA TYR A 26 0.13 0.22 10.41
C TYR A 26 -0.66 -1.09 10.39
N CYS A 27 -1.81 -1.09 11.07
CA CYS A 27 -2.79 -2.18 10.98
C CYS A 27 -3.64 -2.02 9.71
N THR A 28 -4.30 -3.10 9.30
CA THR A 28 -5.22 -3.14 8.15
C THR A 28 -6.30 -2.04 8.20
N LYS A 29 -6.80 -1.70 9.39
CA LYS A 29 -7.82 -0.65 9.58
C LYS A 29 -7.29 0.78 9.36
N CYS A 30 -6.00 1.01 9.60
CA CYS A 30 -5.35 2.32 9.46
C CYS A 30 -4.72 2.56 8.09
N LEU A 31 -4.82 1.58 7.19
CA LEU A 31 -4.39 1.71 5.80
C LEU A 31 -5.61 1.87 4.88
N ARG A 32 -5.37 2.48 3.73
CA ARG A 32 -6.31 2.63 2.64
C ARG A 32 -5.65 2.17 1.35
N LYS A 33 -6.41 1.46 0.53
CA LYS A 33 -5.95 0.99 -0.77
C LYS A 33 -6.31 2.04 -1.82
N THR A 34 -5.29 2.61 -2.45
CA THR A 34 -5.43 3.58 -3.55
C THR A 34 -4.65 3.06 -4.73
N GLN A 35 -5.30 2.88 -5.89
CA GLN A 35 -4.65 2.40 -7.12
C GLN A 35 -3.85 1.09 -6.94
N GLY A 36 -4.33 0.17 -6.08
CA GLY A 36 -3.65 -1.10 -5.82
C GLY A 36 -2.57 -1.05 -4.74
N VAL A 37 -2.20 0.13 -4.24
CA VAL A 37 -1.13 0.34 -3.25
C VAL A 37 -1.72 0.77 -1.90
N LEU A 38 -1.08 0.38 -0.80
CA LEU A 38 -1.54 0.68 0.56
C LEU A 38 -0.82 1.91 1.14
N TYR A 39 -1.61 2.90 1.53
CA TYR A 39 -1.15 4.14 2.14
C TYR A 39 -1.81 4.35 3.50
N CYS A 40 -1.11 4.99 4.44
CA CYS A 40 -1.74 5.48 5.66
C CYS A 40 -2.55 6.76 5.36
N ASP A 41 -3.52 7.07 6.21
CA ASP A 41 -4.44 8.20 5.96
C ASP A 41 -3.72 9.53 5.67
N LYS A 42 -2.59 9.80 6.34
CA LYS A 42 -1.77 10.99 6.04
C LYS A 42 -1.21 10.96 4.62
N CYS A 43 -0.61 9.84 4.22
CA CYS A 43 -0.06 9.68 2.88
C CYS A 43 -1.15 9.67 1.80
N VAL A 44 -2.35 9.20 2.08
CA VAL A 44 -3.48 9.30 1.14
C VAL A 44 -3.78 10.76 0.83
N VAL A 45 -3.88 11.61 1.86
CA VAL A 45 -4.11 13.05 1.68
C VAL A 45 -2.96 13.71 0.92
N LEU A 46 -1.71 13.40 1.29
CA LEU A 46 -0.52 14.00 0.69
C LEU A 46 -0.31 13.63 -0.78
N ASN A 47 -0.73 12.44 -1.20
CA ASN A 47 -0.63 11.98 -2.59
C ASN A 47 -1.89 12.25 -3.43
N LYS A 48 -2.99 12.72 -2.81
CA LYS A 48 -4.21 13.01 -3.54
C LYS A 48 -3.94 14.10 -4.58
N ARG A 49 -4.41 13.86 -5.81
CA ARG A 49 -4.34 14.82 -6.91
C ARG A 49 -5.75 15.00 -7.47
N PRO A 50 -6.28 16.25 -7.53
CA PRO A 50 -5.67 17.51 -7.08
C PRO A 50 -5.49 17.58 -5.54
N PRO A 51 -4.48 18.33 -5.05
CA PRO A 51 -4.32 18.55 -3.61
C PRO A 51 -5.55 19.27 -3.05
N GLU A 52 -5.95 18.91 -1.83
CA GLU A 52 -7.12 19.47 -1.16
C GLU A 52 -6.66 20.30 0.05
N ARG A 53 -6.89 21.61 -0.01
CA ARG A 53 -6.27 22.59 0.92
C ARG A 53 -6.72 22.32 2.34
N GLU A 54 -8.00 22.04 2.53
CA GLU A 54 -8.60 21.76 3.84
C GLU A 54 -7.93 20.56 4.51
N LYS A 55 -7.75 19.47 3.77
CA LYS A 55 -7.12 18.25 4.29
C LYS A 55 -5.63 18.40 4.56
N LEU A 56 -4.91 19.17 3.75
CA LEU A 56 -3.51 19.52 4.03
C LEU A 56 -3.39 20.45 5.26
N MET A 57 -4.37 21.34 5.44
CA MET A 57 -4.47 22.22 6.61
C MET A 57 -4.91 21.49 7.88
N GLU A 58 -5.48 20.29 7.80
CA GLU A 58 -5.74 19.44 8.97
C GLU A 58 -4.46 18.75 9.48
N LEU A 59 -3.48 18.51 8.61
CA LEU A 59 -2.23 17.84 8.97
C LEU A 59 -1.29 18.75 9.78
N ARG A 60 -0.38 18.16 10.54
CA ARG A 60 0.63 18.91 11.30
C ARG A 60 1.67 19.48 10.35
N SER A 61 2.15 20.69 10.62
CA SER A 61 3.21 21.35 9.84
C SER A 61 4.46 20.46 9.70
N LYS A 62 4.85 19.77 10.78
CA LYS A 62 5.95 18.80 10.77
C LYS A 62 5.73 17.65 9.79
N ASP A 63 4.52 17.08 9.72
CA ASP A 63 4.22 15.97 8.82
C ASP A 63 4.29 16.44 7.34
N LEU A 64 3.90 17.69 7.07
CA LEU A 64 4.03 18.32 5.74
C LEU A 64 5.51 18.51 5.37
N GLN A 65 6.31 19.08 6.27
CA GLN A 65 7.75 19.29 6.06
C GLN A 65 8.49 17.98 5.84
N ASP A 66 8.21 16.96 6.66
CA ASP A 66 8.82 15.64 6.54
C ASP A 66 8.51 15.01 5.17
N TYR A 67 7.29 15.19 4.65
CA TYR A 67 6.94 14.69 3.32
C TYR A 67 7.64 15.47 2.19
N LEU A 68 7.73 16.79 2.30
CA LEU A 68 8.44 17.62 1.31
C LEU A 68 9.94 17.31 1.27
N ASN A 69 10.58 17.22 2.43
CA ASN A 69 11.99 16.85 2.55
C ASN A 69 12.27 15.46 1.97
N LYS A 70 11.36 14.49 2.16
CA LYS A 70 11.44 13.16 1.53
C LYS A 70 11.38 13.18 0.01
N ASN A 71 10.71 14.17 -0.57
CA ASN A 71 10.65 14.38 -2.02
C ASN A 71 11.78 15.29 -2.53
N HIS A 72 12.83 15.50 -1.73
CA HIS A 72 13.96 16.39 -2.03
C HIS A 72 13.56 17.86 -2.24
N ILE A 73 12.46 18.29 -1.61
CA ILE A 73 12.01 19.68 -1.61
C ILE A 73 12.44 20.29 -0.28
N SER A 74 13.47 21.12 -0.31
CA SER A 74 13.95 21.81 0.88
C SER A 74 12.90 22.79 1.38
N THR A 75 12.52 22.66 2.65
CA THR A 75 11.62 23.61 3.34
C THR A 75 12.39 24.72 4.07
N HIS A 76 13.68 24.93 3.76
CA HIS A 76 14.53 25.90 4.44
C HIS A 76 14.05 27.34 4.15
N GLY A 77 13.38 27.95 5.13
CA GLY A 77 12.77 29.29 5.04
C GLY A 77 11.24 29.32 5.14
N LEU A 78 10.57 28.15 5.03
CA LEU A 78 9.11 28.07 5.14
C LEU A 78 8.68 27.90 6.59
N VAL A 79 8.36 29.02 7.22
CA VAL A 79 7.93 29.06 8.63
C VAL A 79 6.41 28.86 8.74
N GLU A 80 5.66 29.20 7.69
CA GLU A 80 4.20 29.21 7.71
C GLU A 80 3.58 27.95 7.10
N LYS A 81 2.49 27.47 7.71
CA LYS A 81 1.72 26.32 7.23
C LYS A 81 1.07 26.58 5.86
N SER A 82 0.61 27.81 5.62
CA SER A 82 0.06 28.27 4.35
C SER A 82 1.07 28.12 3.21
N GLU A 83 2.30 28.53 3.45
CA GLU A 83 3.38 28.51 2.47
C GLU A 83 3.78 27.06 2.13
N LEU A 84 3.85 26.18 3.14
CA LEU A 84 4.02 24.73 2.91
C LEU A 84 2.91 24.15 2.05
N VAL A 85 1.65 24.48 2.33
CA VAL A 85 0.51 23.99 1.54
C VAL A 85 0.57 24.54 0.12
N GLU A 86 0.91 25.82 -0.05
CA GLU A 86 1.06 26.44 -1.36
C GLU A 86 2.14 25.76 -2.21
N LEU A 87 3.23 25.28 -1.61
CA LEU A 87 4.22 24.46 -2.33
C LEU A 87 3.64 23.16 -2.90
N PHE A 88 2.68 22.51 -2.23
CA PHE A 88 2.00 21.33 -2.77
C PHE A 88 1.17 21.67 -4.03
N TYR A 89 0.69 22.90 -4.17
CA TYR A 89 -0.02 23.37 -5.35
C TYR A 89 0.92 23.85 -6.45
N ARG A 90 1.93 24.66 -6.10
CA ARG A 90 2.87 25.28 -7.05
C ARG A 90 3.82 24.26 -7.67
N ARG A 91 4.26 23.25 -6.92
CA ARG A 91 5.15 22.20 -7.42
C ARG A 91 4.34 20.94 -7.67
N ALA A 92 4.36 20.45 -8.91
CA ALA A 92 3.97 19.08 -9.18
C ALA A 92 4.99 18.14 -8.47
N ILE A 93 4.74 17.81 -7.20
CA ILE A 93 5.53 16.78 -6.53
C ILE A 93 5.29 15.51 -7.35
N PRO A 94 6.30 14.89 -7.97
CA PRO A 94 6.07 13.66 -8.70
C PRO A 94 5.51 12.67 -7.67
N ALA A 95 4.28 12.18 -7.90
CA ALA A 95 3.77 11.05 -7.13
C ALA A 95 4.77 9.94 -7.38
N GLY A 96 5.65 9.68 -6.39
CA GLY A 96 6.85 8.88 -6.61
C GLY A 96 6.45 7.60 -7.29
N ASN A 97 6.99 7.35 -8.48
CA ASN A 97 6.74 6.14 -9.26
C ASN A 97 7.46 4.98 -8.55
N LYS A 98 6.95 4.61 -7.38
CA LYS A 98 7.51 3.58 -6.52
C LYS A 98 7.01 2.25 -7.05
N LYS A 99 7.84 1.67 -7.91
CA LYS A 99 7.75 0.32 -8.49
C LYS A 99 6.91 -0.61 -7.61
N ASN A 100 5.78 -1.05 -8.15
CA ASN A 100 5.02 -2.25 -7.82
C ASN A 100 5.57 -3.04 -6.61
N GLN A 101 5.17 -2.66 -5.40
CA GLN A 101 5.14 -3.63 -4.31
C GLN A 101 3.76 -4.29 -4.30
N SER A 102 3.51 -5.05 -5.36
CA SER A 102 2.61 -6.20 -5.34
C SER A 102 3.19 -7.29 -4.42
N ARG A 103 3.52 -6.96 -3.17
CA ARG A 103 3.92 -7.94 -2.15
C ARG A 103 2.73 -8.60 -1.46
N LEU A 104 1.50 -8.22 -1.81
CA LEU A 104 0.30 -8.96 -1.37
C LEU A 104 0.16 -10.30 -2.10
N ALA A 105 0.71 -10.43 -3.32
CA ALA A 105 0.73 -11.70 -4.03
C ALA A 105 1.73 -12.70 -3.42
N SER A 106 2.87 -12.21 -2.91
CA SER A 106 3.92 -13.05 -2.31
C SER A 106 3.62 -13.52 -0.88
N VAL A 107 2.69 -12.89 -0.16
CA VAL A 107 2.28 -13.31 1.20
C VAL A 107 1.17 -14.38 1.14
N LEU A 108 0.34 -14.38 0.09
CA LEU A 108 -0.70 -15.40 -0.11
C LEU A 108 -0.18 -16.69 -0.78
N SER A 109 1.04 -16.71 -1.32
CA SER A 109 1.64 -17.88 -1.97
C SER A 109 2.33 -18.85 -0.99
N GLY A 110 2.28 -18.57 0.32
CA GLY A 110 3.05 -19.30 1.33
C GLY A 110 2.35 -20.44 2.06
N SER A 111 1.09 -20.82 1.74
CA SER A 111 0.41 -21.90 2.47
C SER A 111 -0.73 -22.57 1.69
N VAL A 112 -0.43 -23.13 0.52
CA VAL A 112 -1.28 -24.18 -0.05
C VAL A 112 -0.40 -25.41 -0.29
N PRO A 113 -0.62 -26.54 0.42
CA PRO A 113 0.01 -27.79 0.01
C PRO A 113 -0.42 -28.09 -1.42
N ASN A 114 0.55 -28.47 -2.24
CA ASN A 114 0.42 -28.80 -3.64
C ASN A 114 -0.64 -29.90 -3.88
N ILE A 115 -1.91 -29.52 -4.09
CA ILE A 115 -3.00 -30.43 -4.49
C ILE A 115 -3.05 -30.59 -6.03
N ALA A 116 -2.27 -29.81 -6.78
CA ALA A 116 -2.29 -29.84 -8.23
C ALA A 116 -1.57 -31.05 -8.86
N ALA A 117 -0.87 -31.88 -8.07
CA ALA A 117 -0.12 -33.03 -8.58
C ALA A 117 -0.91 -34.35 -8.60
N GLN A 118 -2.18 -34.40 -8.16
CA GLN A 118 -2.98 -35.65 -8.16
C GLN A 118 -4.19 -35.65 -9.11
N GLY A 119 -4.58 -34.49 -9.67
CA GLY A 119 -5.77 -34.38 -10.51
C GLY A 119 -5.58 -34.76 -11.98
N GLN A 120 -4.34 -34.74 -12.49
CA GLN A 120 -4.08 -34.98 -13.92
C GLN A 120 -4.10 -36.47 -14.29
N ASP A 121 -3.67 -37.35 -13.38
CA ASP A 121 -3.65 -38.80 -13.65
C ASP A 121 -5.05 -39.40 -13.70
N GLN A 122 -5.98 -38.95 -12.85
CA GLN A 122 -7.37 -39.42 -12.89
C GLN A 122 -8.12 -38.97 -14.16
N ILE A 123 -7.88 -37.74 -14.63
CA ILE A 123 -8.51 -37.23 -15.86
C ILE A 123 -8.00 -37.99 -17.09
N ASN A 124 -6.72 -38.38 -17.11
CA ASN A 124 -6.16 -39.15 -18.22
C ASN A 124 -6.63 -40.61 -18.23
N GLN A 125 -6.85 -41.24 -17.06
CA GLN A 125 -7.47 -42.57 -16.97
C GLN A 125 -8.95 -42.58 -17.37
N LEU A 126 -9.72 -41.55 -17.00
CA LEU A 126 -11.11 -41.42 -17.44
C LEU A 126 -11.21 -41.24 -18.97
N LYS A 127 -10.28 -40.48 -19.56
CA LYS A 127 -10.22 -40.29 -21.02
C LYS A 127 -9.84 -41.57 -21.78
N SER A 128 -8.94 -42.40 -21.25
CA SER A 128 -8.60 -43.68 -21.90
C SER A 128 -9.75 -44.69 -21.84
N ASN A 129 -10.52 -44.72 -20.74
CA ASN A 129 -11.68 -45.62 -20.63
C ASN A 129 -12.86 -45.22 -21.52
N ILE A 130 -13.08 -43.91 -21.74
CA ILE A 130 -14.13 -43.44 -22.66
C ILE A 130 -13.78 -43.78 -24.12
N ASN A 131 -12.50 -43.73 -24.49
CA ASN A 131 -12.07 -44.08 -25.85
C ASN A 131 -12.16 -45.60 -26.12
N ASN A 132 -12.03 -46.44 -25.11
CA ASN A 132 -12.17 -47.90 -25.23
C ASN A 132 -13.63 -48.41 -25.24
N MET A 133 -14.62 -47.60 -24.85
CA MET A 133 -16.05 -47.96 -24.95
C MET A 133 -16.71 -47.52 -26.26
N ARG A 134 -15.97 -46.84 -27.15
CA ARG A 134 -16.47 -46.29 -28.41
C ARG A 134 -15.95 -47.02 -29.66
N SER A 135 -15.32 -48.19 -29.48
CA SER A 135 -14.95 -49.15 -30.55
C SER A 135 -15.82 -50.39 -30.46
#